data_AF-A0A970V0B6-F1
#
_entry.id   AF-A0A970V0B6-F1
#
_cell.length_a   1.000
_cell.length_b   1.000
_cell.length_c   1.000
_cell.angle_alpha   90.00
_cell.angle_beta   90.00
_cell.angle_gamma   90.00
#
_symmetry.space_group_name_H-M   'P 1'
#
loop_
_entity.id
_entity.type
_entity.pdbx_description
1 polymer ?
#
loop_
_entity_poly.entity_id
_entity_poly.type
_entity_poly.pdbx_seq_one_letter_code
_entity_poly.pdbx_strand_id
1 'polypeptide(L)'
;MVLLTGPRTVLGSPELPPVPPALIGLARADHLYLPGPVYAPPGVYPEGKIDWEVIHALVRQSAETAGIPSPWKSLFEPTDRVGVMIDTTPPAVPMVTVDAVLEQLVRAGLSPDRLFIFSAEETGLFAAGFSLKSEGQGVKCYGADRMGYRGGLSRLVLDTCDKIVNLAVLRPSPVFGMTGCL
;
A
#
# COMPACT_ATOMS: atom_id res chain seq x y z
N MET A 1 7.37 -1.50 4.41
CA MET A 1 7.13 -0.89 3.09
C MET A 1 8.33 -1.19 2.21
N VAL A 2 8.18 -2.08 1.24
CA VAL A 2 9.23 -2.36 0.25
C VAL A 2 8.90 -1.54 -0.98
N LEU A 3 9.79 -0.63 -1.37
CA LEU A 3 9.63 0.21 -2.56
C LEU A 3 10.52 -0.35 -3.68
N LEU A 4 9.91 -0.72 -4.80
CA LEU A 4 10.62 -1.13 -6.01
C LEU A 4 10.48 -0.02 -7.05
N THR A 5 11.60 0.62 -7.40
CA THR A 5 11.69 1.56 -8.52
C THR A 5 12.06 0.79 -9.79
N GLY A 6 11.16 0.76 -10.77
CA GLY A 6 11.40 0.02 -12.02
C GLY A 6 12.33 0.78 -12.98
N PRO A 7 13.36 0.16 -13.57
CA PRO A 7 14.10 0.77 -14.66
C PRO A 7 13.43 0.53 -16.01
N ARG A 8 13.55 1.51 -16.92
CA ARG A 8 13.27 1.34 -18.36
C ARG A 8 14.20 0.28 -18.95
N THR A 9 13.63 -0.78 -19.53
CA THR A 9 14.39 -1.86 -20.18
C THR A 9 15.02 -1.37 -21.48
N VAL A 10 16.33 -1.18 -21.51
CA VAL A 10 17.14 -1.10 -22.73
C VAL A 10 17.82 -2.46 -22.90
N LEU A 11 17.61 -3.10 -24.06
CA LEU A 11 18.20 -4.37 -24.44
C LEU A 11 19.72 -4.24 -24.60
N GLY A 12 20.46 -4.87 -23.69
CA GLY A 12 21.92 -4.95 -23.67
C GLY A 12 22.36 -4.87 -22.22
N SER A 13 22.69 -6.02 -21.61
CA SER A 13 22.92 -6.17 -20.17
C SER A 13 23.83 -5.07 -19.61
N PRO A 14 23.27 -4.01 -18.99
CA PRO A 14 24.08 -3.09 -18.23
C PRO A 14 24.35 -3.80 -16.90
N GLU A 15 25.55 -3.62 -16.34
CA GLU A 15 25.74 -3.86 -14.91
C GLU A 15 24.59 -3.17 -14.17
N LEU A 16 23.75 -3.96 -13.51
CA LEU A 16 22.69 -3.42 -12.69
C LEU A 16 23.37 -2.52 -11.65
N PRO A 17 22.95 -1.25 -11.52
CA PRO A 17 23.54 -0.39 -10.51
C PRO A 17 23.41 -1.06 -9.14
N PRO A 18 24.37 -0.85 -8.22
CA PRO A 18 24.32 -1.44 -6.89
C PRO A 18 22.97 -1.12 -6.25
N VAL A 19 22.24 -2.16 -5.85
CA VAL A 19 20.94 -2.01 -5.20
C VAL A 19 21.19 -1.33 -3.85
N PRO A 20 20.61 -0.15 -3.60
CA PRO A 20 20.76 0.51 -2.31
C PRO A 20 20.24 -0.41 -1.19
N PRO A 21 20.81 -0.33 0.03
CA PRO A 21 20.37 -1.15 1.13
C PRO A 21 18.87 -0.93 1.38
N ALA A 22 18.16 -2.01 1.69
CA ALA A 22 16.76 -1.92 2.07
C ALA A 22 16.61 -1.08 3.35
N LEU A 23 15.71 -0.10 3.30
CA LEU A 23 15.43 0.76 4.45
C LEU A 23 14.26 0.21 5.23
N ILE A 24 14.46 0.03 6.54
CA ILE A 24 13.45 -0.51 7.44
C ILE A 24 13.02 0.59 8.39
N GLY A 25 11.72 0.87 8.34
CA GLY A 25 11.04 1.78 9.25
C GLY A 25 10.14 0.99 10.20
N LEU A 26 10.19 1.30 11.49
CA LEU A 26 9.39 0.64 12.52
C LEU A 26 8.64 1.70 13.34
N ALA A 27 7.34 1.53 13.48
CA ALA A 27 6.53 2.28 14.41
C ALA A 27 5.68 1.31 15.23
N ARG A 28 5.41 1.68 16.49
CA ARG A 28 4.63 0.89 17.43
C ARG A 28 3.75 1.83 18.25
N ALA A 29 2.52 1.40 18.50
CA ALA A 29 1.63 2.00 19.49
C ALA A 29 1.26 0.95 20.54
N ASP A 30 1.03 1.38 21.77
CA ASP A 30 0.55 0.50 22.85
C ASP A 30 -0.95 0.20 22.70
N HIS A 31 -1.70 1.10 22.05
CA HIS A 31 -3.12 0.95 21.77
C HIS A 31 -3.41 1.35 20.32
N LEU A 32 -4.15 0.50 19.61
CA LEU A 32 -4.63 0.76 18.24
C LEU A 32 -6.12 1.10 18.18
N TYR A 33 -6.84 0.89 19.28
CA TYR A 33 -8.28 1.06 19.36
C TYR A 33 -8.61 2.23 20.29
N LEU A 34 -9.74 2.89 20.01
CA LEU A 34 -10.27 3.96 20.85
C LEU A 34 -10.54 3.46 22.28
N PRO A 35 -10.24 4.28 23.30
CA PRO A 35 -10.41 3.86 24.68
C PRO A 35 -11.88 3.82 25.09
N GLY A 36 -12.31 2.66 25.58
CA GLY A 36 -13.54 2.49 26.34
C GLY A 36 -14.83 2.32 25.53
N PRO A 37 -15.90 1.83 26.19
CA PRO A 37 -17.13 1.38 25.53
C PRO A 37 -17.99 2.52 24.96
N VAL A 38 -17.72 3.78 25.35
CA VAL A 38 -18.45 4.96 24.85
C VAL A 38 -18.17 5.19 23.36
N TYR A 39 -16.92 5.01 22.94
CA TYR A 39 -16.50 5.24 21.56
C TYR A 39 -16.51 3.95 20.71
N ALA A 40 -16.45 2.80 21.36
CA ALA A 40 -16.51 1.48 20.74
C ALA A 40 -17.47 0.56 21.52
N PRO A 41 -18.79 0.68 21.31
CA PRO A 41 -19.77 -0.21 21.95
C PRO A 41 -19.46 -1.66 21.56
N PRO A 42 -19.29 -2.60 22.52
CA PRO A 42 -18.85 -3.98 22.22
C PRO A 42 -19.79 -4.76 21.29
N GLY A 43 -21.09 -4.40 21.27
CA GLY A 43 -22.06 -5.02 20.35
C GLY A 43 -21.91 -4.61 18.88
N VAL A 44 -21.19 -3.52 18.61
CA VAL A 44 -20.92 -3.01 17.24
C VAL A 44 -19.44 -3.22 16.87
N TYR A 45 -18.55 -3.04 17.84
CA TYR A 45 -17.10 -3.19 17.69
C TYR A 45 -16.58 -4.19 18.72
N PRO A 46 -16.71 -5.51 18.47
CA PRO A 46 -16.32 -6.54 19.43
C PRO A 46 -14.83 -6.50 19.79
N GLU A 47 -13.98 -6.07 18.85
CA GLU A 47 -12.53 -5.93 19.03
C GLU A 47 -12.10 -4.48 19.34
N GLY A 48 -13.05 -3.55 19.43
CA GLY A 48 -12.78 -2.11 19.53
C GLY A 48 -12.81 -1.40 18.17
N LYS A 49 -12.99 -0.08 18.20
CA LYS A 49 -12.98 0.78 17.01
C LYS A 49 -11.56 1.28 16.79
N ILE A 50 -11.00 1.09 15.58
CA ILE A 50 -9.65 1.54 15.27
C ILE A 50 -9.53 3.05 15.45
N ASP A 51 -8.47 3.49 16.13
CA ASP A 51 -8.11 4.89 16.27
C ASP A 51 -7.35 5.36 15.02
N TRP A 52 -8.03 6.18 14.22
CA TRP A 52 -7.55 6.65 12.93
C TRP A 52 -6.28 7.50 13.06
N GLU A 53 -6.22 8.34 14.09
CA GLU A 53 -5.07 9.24 14.32
C GLU A 53 -3.82 8.44 14.66
N VAL A 54 -3.98 7.37 15.45
CA VAL A 54 -2.87 6.46 15.79
C VAL A 54 -2.33 5.79 14.53
N ILE A 55 -3.17 5.26 13.65
CA ILE A 55 -2.71 4.62 12.41
C ILE A 55 -1.98 5.61 11.50
N HIS A 56 -2.51 6.82 11.35
CA HIS A 56 -1.85 7.88 10.58
C HIS A 56 -0.49 8.26 11.15
N ALA A 57 -0.40 8.38 12.48
CA ALA A 57 0.87 8.63 13.17
C ALA A 57 1.87 7.49 12.96
N LEU A 58 1.43 6.23 13.05
CA LEU A 58 2.29 5.07 12.84
C LEU A 58 2.83 4.99 11.41
N VAL A 59 1.99 5.22 10.40
CA VAL A 59 2.45 5.24 9.00
C VAL A 59 3.50 6.33 8.81
N ARG A 60 3.26 7.54 9.33
CA ARG A 60 4.23 8.65 9.26
C ARG A 60 5.54 8.32 9.97
N GLN A 61 5.46 7.89 11.23
CA GLN A 61 6.63 7.57 12.06
C GLN A 61 7.44 6.40 11.49
N SER A 62 6.77 5.39 10.92
CA SER A 62 7.47 4.26 10.29
C SER A 62 8.34 4.77 9.14
N ALA A 63 7.84 5.72 8.36
CA ALA A 63 8.57 6.26 7.24
C ALA A 63 9.76 7.15 7.72
N GLU A 64 9.59 7.91 8.81
CA GLU A 64 10.65 8.74 9.40
C GLU A 64 11.77 7.91 10.04
N THR A 65 11.43 6.80 10.72
CA THR A 65 12.41 5.90 11.36
C THR A 65 13.27 5.12 10.35
N ALA A 66 12.86 5.05 9.09
CA ALA A 66 13.70 4.57 8.00
C ALA A 66 14.88 5.51 7.67
N GLY A 67 15.00 6.65 8.36
CA GLY A 67 16.16 7.55 8.27
C GLY A 67 16.13 8.47 7.05
N ILE A 68 15.02 8.53 6.32
CA ILE A 68 14.85 9.42 5.18
C ILE A 68 13.98 10.61 5.60
N PRO A 69 14.48 11.86 5.51
CA PRO A 69 13.66 13.04 5.71
C PRO A 69 12.55 13.11 4.64
N SER A 70 11.29 13.21 5.05
CA SER A 70 10.14 13.24 4.12
C SER A 70 10.19 12.09 3.08
N PRO A 71 10.17 10.83 3.53
CA PRO A 71 10.45 9.65 2.71
C PRO A 71 9.56 9.63 1.46
N TRP A 72 8.27 9.91 1.60
CA TRP A 72 7.33 9.94 0.49
C TRP A 72 7.72 10.96 -0.60
N LYS A 73 8.24 12.14 -0.24
CA LYS A 73 8.71 13.13 -1.23
C LYS A 73 10.01 12.74 -1.91
N SER A 74 10.87 11.98 -1.22
CA SER A 74 12.12 11.49 -1.80
C SER A 74 11.92 10.29 -2.74
N LEU A 75 10.88 9.49 -2.47
CA LEU A 75 10.61 8.25 -3.18
C LEU A 75 9.68 8.44 -4.37
N PHE A 76 8.88 9.52 -4.40
CA PHE A 76 7.88 9.77 -5.41
C PHE A 76 7.96 11.19 -5.98
N GLU A 77 7.74 11.30 -7.28
CA GLU A 77 7.63 12.55 -8.01
C GLU A 77 6.15 12.85 -8.28
N PRO A 78 5.73 14.13 -8.35
CA PRO A 78 4.34 14.50 -8.67
C PRO A 78 3.82 13.94 -10.00
N THR A 79 4.73 13.57 -10.91
CA THR A 79 4.44 12.97 -12.20
C THR A 79 4.32 11.45 -12.16
N ASP A 80 4.63 10.78 -11.07
CA ASP A 80 4.55 9.33 -10.99
C ASP A 80 3.08 8.85 -11.00
N ARG A 81 2.83 7.74 -11.70
CA ARG A 81 1.62 6.92 -11.57
C ARG A 81 1.90 5.81 -10.55
N VAL A 82 1.23 5.85 -9.40
CA VAL A 82 1.56 4.94 -8.28
C VAL A 82 0.46 3.92 -8.07
N GLY A 83 0.84 2.64 -8.16
CA GLY A 83 0.00 1.52 -7.78
C GLY A 83 0.16 1.19 -6.30
N VAL A 84 -0.93 1.19 -5.54
CA VAL A 84 -0.98 0.69 -4.17
C VAL A 84 -1.57 -0.71 -4.20
N MET A 85 -0.70 -1.71 -4.12
CA MET A 85 -1.10 -3.12 -4.08
C MET A 85 -1.57 -3.48 -2.68
N ILE A 86 -2.76 -4.05 -2.57
CA ILE A 86 -3.38 -4.44 -1.30
C ILE A 86 -3.48 -5.95 -1.21
N ASP A 87 -2.95 -6.53 -0.14
CA ASP A 87 -3.28 -7.90 0.25
C ASP A 87 -4.71 -7.97 0.79
N THR A 88 -5.57 -8.67 0.04
CA THR A 88 -6.98 -8.87 0.36
C THR A 88 -7.22 -10.18 1.13
N THR A 89 -6.18 -10.93 1.47
CA THR A 89 -6.34 -12.18 2.20
C THR A 89 -6.70 -11.90 3.66
N PRO A 90 -7.75 -12.52 4.22
CA PRO A 90 -8.12 -12.32 5.62
C PRO A 90 -7.00 -12.74 6.61
N PRO A 91 -6.73 -11.94 7.66
CA PRO A 91 -7.24 -10.58 7.86
C PRO A 91 -6.63 -9.60 6.84
N ALA A 92 -7.48 -8.91 6.09
CA ALA A 92 -7.05 -7.97 5.06
C ALA A 92 -6.50 -6.69 5.69
N VAL A 93 -5.74 -5.91 4.90
CA VAL A 93 -5.24 -4.61 5.34
C VAL A 93 -6.43 -3.69 5.69
N PRO A 94 -6.46 -3.08 6.89
CA PRO A 94 -7.51 -2.14 7.25
C PRO A 94 -7.55 -0.94 6.30
N MET A 95 -8.75 -0.52 5.89
CA MET A 95 -8.93 0.61 4.97
C MET A 95 -8.27 1.91 5.47
N VAL A 96 -8.32 2.14 6.79
CA VAL A 96 -7.62 3.25 7.46
C VAL A 96 -6.11 3.29 7.19
N THR A 97 -5.47 2.12 7.08
CA THR A 97 -4.04 2.04 6.76
C THR A 97 -3.79 2.42 5.30
N VAL A 98 -4.67 2.00 4.39
CA VAL A 98 -4.59 2.37 2.98
C VAL A 98 -4.79 3.88 2.82
N ASP A 99 -5.80 4.45 3.49
CA ASP A 99 -6.08 5.88 3.48
C ASP A 99 -4.91 6.69 4.05
N ALA A 100 -4.28 6.22 5.13
CA ALA A 100 -3.09 6.87 5.68
C ALA A 100 -1.93 6.91 4.67
N VAL A 101 -1.71 5.83 3.92
CA VAL A 101 -0.68 5.78 2.87
C VAL A 101 -1.03 6.68 1.69
N LEU A 102 -2.29 6.64 1.22
CA LEU A 102 -2.75 7.52 0.15
C LEU A 102 -2.61 9.00 0.53
N GLU A 103 -2.93 9.35 1.77
CA GLU A 103 -2.76 10.72 2.25
C GLU A 103 -1.28 11.13 2.28
N GLN A 104 -0.36 10.25 2.69
CA GLN A 104 1.08 10.54 2.62
C GLN A 104 1.55 10.75 1.17
N LEU A 105 1.05 9.96 0.22
CA LEU A 105 1.34 10.14 -1.21
C LEU A 105 0.80 11.49 -1.73
N VAL A 106 -0.43 11.86 -1.38
CA VAL A 106 -1.00 13.17 -1.77
C VAL A 106 -0.20 14.31 -1.12
N ARG A 107 0.18 14.21 0.16
CA ARG A 107 1.04 15.18 0.85
C ARG A 107 2.45 15.25 0.24
N ALA A 108 2.90 14.20 -0.43
CA ALA A 108 4.14 14.21 -1.19
C ALA A 108 4.02 14.93 -2.55
N GLY A 109 2.80 15.31 -2.96
CA GLY A 109 2.53 16.08 -4.16
C GLY A 109 1.90 15.28 -5.30
N LEU A 110 1.55 14.01 -5.09
CA LEU A 110 0.88 13.22 -6.11
C LEU A 110 -0.59 13.62 -6.24
N SER A 111 -1.05 13.75 -7.48
CA SER A 111 -2.48 13.91 -7.76
C SER A 111 -3.22 12.60 -7.47
N PRO A 112 -4.39 12.62 -6.80
CA PRO A 112 -5.25 11.46 -6.63
C PRO A 112 -5.57 10.72 -7.95
N ASP A 113 -5.65 11.43 -9.08
CA ASP A 113 -5.93 10.86 -10.40
C ASP A 113 -4.82 9.92 -10.92
N ARG A 114 -3.63 9.99 -10.31
CA ARG A 114 -2.45 9.17 -10.60
C ARG A 114 -2.23 8.06 -9.58
N LEU A 115 -3.16 7.87 -8.64
CA LEU A 115 -3.11 6.82 -7.63
C LEU A 115 -4.09 5.70 -7.98
N PHE A 116 -3.60 4.46 -7.88
CA PHE A 116 -4.33 3.26 -8.29
C PHE A 116 -4.27 2.21 -7.17
N ILE A 117 -5.38 1.91 -6.52
CA ILE A 117 -5.50 0.74 -5.64
C ILE A 117 -5.72 -0.49 -6.50
N PHE A 118 -5.00 -1.58 -6.20
CA PHE A 118 -5.25 -2.84 -6.88
C PHE A 118 -4.92 -4.07 -6.04
N SER A 119 -5.52 -5.21 -6.41
CA SER A 119 -5.21 -6.54 -5.89
C SER A 119 -5.29 -7.55 -7.05
N ALA A 120 -4.96 -8.81 -6.79
CA ALA A 120 -5.05 -9.89 -7.78
C ALA A 120 -6.47 -10.07 -8.33
N GLU A 121 -7.48 -10.02 -7.46
CA GLU A 121 -8.88 -10.30 -7.80
C GLU A 121 -9.82 -9.15 -7.37
N GLU A 122 -10.77 -8.81 -8.25
CA GLU A 122 -11.81 -7.82 -7.98
C GLU A 122 -12.71 -8.22 -6.80
N THR A 123 -13.02 -9.50 -6.69
CA THR A 123 -13.80 -10.10 -5.59
C THR A 123 -13.14 -9.91 -4.23
N GLY A 124 -11.81 -10.04 -4.16
CA GLY A 124 -11.03 -9.83 -2.94
C GLY A 124 -11.09 -8.37 -2.47
N LEU A 125 -11.00 -7.41 -3.39
CA LEU A 125 -11.14 -5.99 -3.07
C LEU A 125 -12.53 -5.67 -2.53
N PHE A 126 -13.58 -6.21 -3.17
CA PHE A 126 -14.95 -6.03 -2.72
C PHE A 126 -15.18 -6.63 -1.33
N ALA A 127 -14.68 -7.85 -1.08
CA ALA A 127 -14.76 -8.50 0.23
C ALA A 127 -13.99 -7.75 1.33
N ALA A 128 -12.90 -7.06 0.98
CA ALA A 128 -12.14 -6.19 1.88
C ALA A 128 -12.79 -4.81 2.07
N GLY A 129 -13.95 -4.54 1.45
CA GLY A 129 -14.74 -3.32 1.60
C GLY A 129 -14.35 -2.19 0.66
N PHE A 130 -13.48 -2.42 -0.32
CA PHE A 130 -13.12 -1.40 -1.30
C PHE A 130 -14.22 -1.21 -2.34
N SER A 131 -14.54 0.05 -2.63
CA SER A 131 -15.41 0.39 -3.76
C SER A 131 -14.59 0.39 -5.05
N LEU A 132 -14.99 -0.45 -6.00
CA LEU A 132 -14.35 -0.53 -7.31
C LEU A 132 -14.69 0.72 -8.11
N LYS A 133 -13.66 1.48 -8.50
CA LYS A 133 -13.81 2.73 -9.22
C LYS A 133 -12.77 2.79 -10.32
N SER A 134 -13.17 2.40 -11.53
CA SER A 134 -12.28 2.33 -12.69
C SER A 134 -12.23 3.61 -13.51
N GLU A 135 -13.12 4.57 -13.26
CA GLU A 135 -13.29 5.78 -14.08
C GLU A 135 -13.58 7.03 -13.23
N GLY A 136 -13.43 8.21 -13.83
CA GLY A 136 -13.64 9.51 -13.20
C GLY A 136 -12.41 10.06 -12.46
N GLN A 137 -12.63 11.15 -11.73
CA GLN A 137 -11.61 11.83 -10.92
C GLN A 137 -11.40 11.13 -9.57
N GLY A 138 -10.19 11.23 -9.04
CA GLY A 138 -9.77 10.66 -7.78
C GLY A 138 -9.05 9.32 -7.93
N VAL A 139 -8.76 8.71 -6.77
CA VAL A 139 -8.11 7.40 -6.68
C VAL A 139 -8.97 6.34 -7.34
N LYS A 140 -8.35 5.51 -8.17
CA LYS A 140 -9.02 4.42 -8.90
C LYS A 140 -8.73 3.08 -8.24
N CYS A 141 -9.65 2.13 -8.36
CA CYS A 141 -9.55 0.80 -7.74
C CYS A 141 -9.84 -0.29 -8.78
N TYR A 142 -8.92 -1.24 -8.94
CA TYR A 142 -8.96 -2.27 -9.98
C TYR A 142 -8.58 -3.66 -9.48
N GLY A 143 -9.31 -4.69 -9.93
CA GLY A 143 -8.80 -6.07 -9.95
C GLY A 143 -7.83 -6.28 -11.11
N ALA A 144 -6.68 -6.92 -10.84
CA ALA A 144 -5.70 -7.25 -11.87
C ALA A 144 -6.24 -8.29 -12.86
N ASP A 145 -7.06 -9.23 -12.40
CA ASP A 145 -7.83 -10.19 -13.19
C ASP A 145 -8.64 -9.54 -14.31
N ARG A 146 -9.25 -8.37 -14.06
CA ARG A 146 -10.03 -7.63 -15.07
C ARG A 146 -9.17 -7.00 -16.16
N MET A 147 -7.97 -6.52 -15.81
CA MET A 147 -7.04 -5.91 -16.77
C MET A 147 -6.23 -6.96 -17.54
N GLY A 148 -6.13 -8.17 -16.99
CA GLY A 148 -5.39 -9.28 -17.54
C GLY A 148 -3.88 -9.21 -17.27
N TYR A 149 -3.18 -10.20 -17.80
CA TYR A 149 -1.75 -10.41 -17.56
C TYR A 149 -0.95 -10.43 -18.87
N ARG A 150 0.30 -9.97 -18.83
CA ARG A 150 1.26 -10.09 -19.93
C ARG A 150 2.56 -10.66 -19.36
N GLY A 151 2.95 -11.86 -19.82
CA GLY A 151 4.15 -12.55 -19.30
C GLY A 151 4.08 -12.89 -17.82
N GLY A 152 2.88 -13.19 -17.28
CA GLY A 152 2.66 -13.51 -15.87
C GLY A 152 2.57 -12.30 -14.93
N LEU A 153 2.75 -11.07 -15.44
CA LEU A 153 2.62 -9.84 -14.67
C LEU A 153 1.33 -9.10 -15.01
N SER A 154 0.74 -8.44 -14.01
CA SER A 154 -0.49 -7.64 -14.19
C SER A 154 -0.26 -6.53 -15.20
N ARG A 155 -1.17 -6.40 -16.17
CA ARG A 155 -1.13 -5.30 -17.14
C ARG A 155 -1.33 -3.93 -16.49
N LEU A 156 -2.01 -3.87 -15.35
CA LEU A 156 -2.10 -2.62 -14.58
C LEU A 156 -0.71 -2.15 -14.14
N VAL A 157 0.11 -3.08 -13.63
CA VAL A 157 1.49 -2.75 -13.23
C VAL A 157 2.31 -2.33 -14.45
N LEU A 158 2.22 -3.09 -15.55
CA LEU A 158 3.06 -2.86 -16.73
C LEU A 158 2.68 -1.63 -17.55
N ASP A 159 1.39 -1.41 -17.77
CA ASP A 159 0.89 -0.39 -18.70
C ASP A 159 0.58 0.94 -17.95
N THR A 160 0.31 0.90 -16.63
CA THR A 160 -0.21 2.05 -15.86
C THR A 160 0.74 2.57 -14.80
N CYS A 161 1.48 1.73 -14.08
CA CYS A 161 2.26 2.15 -12.91
C CYS A 161 3.74 2.45 -13.25
N ASP A 162 4.23 3.57 -12.72
CA ASP A 162 5.66 3.89 -12.71
C ASP A 162 6.32 3.38 -11.41
N LYS A 163 5.57 3.37 -10.30
CA LYS A 163 6.00 2.88 -8.98
C LYS A 163 4.89 2.10 -8.28
N ILE A 164 5.29 1.19 -7.39
CA ILE A 164 4.37 0.36 -6.61
C ILE A 164 4.66 0.51 -5.11
N VAL A 165 3.60 0.64 -4.33
CA VAL A 165 3.59 0.50 -2.87
C VAL A 165 2.83 -0.78 -2.54
N ASN A 166 3.50 -1.75 -1.93
CA ASN A 166 2.83 -2.95 -1.42
C ASN A 166 2.39 -2.75 0.04
N LEU A 167 1.11 -2.95 0.31
CA LEU A 167 0.52 -2.97 1.65
C LEU A 167 -0.06 -4.35 1.94
N ALA A 168 0.45 -4.98 2.99
CA ALA A 168 0.03 -6.30 3.39
C ALA A 168 0.12 -6.50 4.90
N VAL A 169 -0.70 -7.42 5.41
CA VAL A 169 -0.58 -7.92 6.78
C VAL A 169 0.49 -9.01 6.78
N LEU A 170 1.51 -8.83 7.62
CA LEU A 170 2.56 -9.84 7.80
C LEU A 170 1.97 -11.08 8.49
N ARG A 171 2.16 -12.24 7.87
CA ARG A 171 1.63 -13.52 8.33
C ARG A 171 2.74 -14.58 8.40
N PRO A 172 2.71 -15.50 9.37
CA PRO A 172 3.66 -16.61 9.40
C PRO A 172 3.44 -17.53 8.18
N SER A 173 4.52 -17.99 7.59
CA SER A 173 4.51 -18.96 6.49
C SER A 173 5.47 -20.10 6.80
N PRO A 174 5.05 -21.38 6.70
CA PRO A 174 5.95 -22.51 6.90
C PRO A 174 7.00 -22.63 5.78
N VAL A 175 6.77 -22.00 4.63
CA VAL A 175 7.68 -22.05 3.47
C VAL A 175 8.66 -20.87 3.47
N PHE A 176 8.19 -19.68 3.84
CA PHE A 176 8.96 -18.43 3.72
C PHE A 176 9.32 -17.80 5.07
N GLY A 177 8.92 -18.41 6.18
CA GLY A 177 8.99 -17.83 7.53
C GLY A 177 7.88 -16.80 7.76
N MET A 178 7.83 -15.76 6.91
CA MET A 178 6.81 -14.72 6.90
C MET A 178 6.34 -14.45 5.47
N THR A 179 5.10 -14.01 5.30
CA THR A 179 4.50 -13.60 4.02
C THR A 179 3.73 -12.27 4.17
N GLY A 180 3.50 -11.59 3.05
CA GLY A 180 2.72 -10.35 2.95
C GLY A 180 3.39 -9.32 2.03
N CYS A 181 4.62 -8.93 2.35
CA CYS A 181 5.40 -8.02 1.51
C CYS A 181 6.13 -8.78 0.38
N LEU A 182 5.45 -9.00 -0.75
CA LEU A 182 5.93 -9.65 -2.00
C LEU A 182 6.73 -10.94 -1.78
#